data_AF-A0A2Z6P847-F1
#
_entry.id   AF-A0A2Z6P847-F1
#
_cell.length_a   1.000
_cell.length_b   1.000
_cell.length_c   1.000
_cell.angle_alpha   90.00
_cell.angle_beta   90.00
_cell.angle_gamma   90.00
#
_symmetry.space_group_name_H-M   'P 1'
#
loop_
_entity.id
_entity.type
_entity.pdbx_description
1 polymer ?
#
loop_
_entity_poly.entity_id
_entity_poly.type
_entity_poly.pdbx_seq_one_letter_code
_entity_poly.pdbx_strand_id
1 'polypeptide(L)'
;MESNSITIKQSFEEFYSHHARESLDELSENFTITDPSISGHPIIFASHAFLKMTGFTRDEVVGRSGSIFQGPATCRRSVLEIREAVREERETNVVLVPLDTRSRVSSSSNSNSLQVHDFVFRCCRKEVCSDSLAELGRVSSGNQVIENDVTVKLSTTFAELHLLELESEEPREASDDERRSAVTAIDNIFSVLTHYSELTGRLVCRKRCSTPDVGLLSSSLIISLGRIKQSFVLTNPHLPDMPIVYASDAFMKLTGPKTLPCYARDEVLGRNCRFLGGRNTDDSTLHLITESIKTEQPCTVRILNYRKDKSSFWNLLHISPVRDASGKVAYFVGVQIEDNYKNEDYRQCWRPDMKQLSVVGIVKVAVRSLSMSAGSSKR
;
A
#
# COMPACT_ATOMS: atom_id res chain seq x y z
N MET A 1 2.25 21.74 -0.67
CA MET A 1 1.36 21.06 0.29
C MET A 1 -0.08 20.98 -0.22
N GLU A 2 -0.55 21.93 -1.04
CA GLU A 2 -1.90 21.90 -1.63
C GLU A 2 -2.18 20.70 -2.54
N SER A 3 -1.20 20.25 -3.35
CA SER A 3 -1.42 19.12 -4.27
C SER A 3 -1.75 17.80 -3.57
N ASN A 4 -1.18 17.54 -2.38
CA ASN A 4 -1.53 16.34 -1.60
C ASN A 4 -2.92 16.44 -0.98
N SER A 5 -3.34 17.64 -0.54
CA SER A 5 -4.66 17.87 0.07
C SER A 5 -5.80 17.59 -0.92
N ILE A 6 -5.60 17.97 -2.20
CA ILE A 6 -6.55 17.69 -3.28
C ILE A 6 -6.68 16.18 -3.51
N THR A 7 -5.56 15.45 -3.61
CA THR A 7 -5.55 13.99 -3.81
C THR A 7 -6.21 13.23 -2.65
N ILE A 8 -6.04 13.68 -1.40
CA ILE A 8 -6.63 13.02 -0.23
C ILE A 8 -8.16 13.21 -0.17
N LYS A 9 -8.66 14.41 -0.46
CA LYS A 9 -10.10 14.68 -0.50
C LYS A 9 -10.77 13.90 -1.64
N GLN A 10 -10.14 13.92 -2.82
CA GLN A 10 -10.58 13.16 -3.99
C GLN A 10 -10.57 11.65 -3.74
N SER A 11 -9.58 11.11 -3.03
CA SER A 11 -9.46 9.67 -2.81
C SER A 11 -10.69 9.04 -2.17
N PHE A 12 -11.35 9.68 -1.19
CA PHE A 12 -12.58 9.12 -0.63
C PHE A 12 -13.80 9.40 -1.54
N GLU A 13 -13.88 10.62 -2.08
CA GLU A 13 -14.99 11.09 -2.92
C GLU A 13 -15.05 10.43 -4.30
N GLU A 14 -13.95 9.83 -4.74
CA GLU A 14 -13.87 9.04 -5.97
C GLU A 14 -14.68 7.75 -5.88
N PHE A 15 -14.74 7.14 -4.69
CA PHE A 15 -15.40 5.85 -4.47
C PHE A 15 -16.75 6.00 -3.77
N TYR A 16 -16.95 7.04 -2.97
CA TYR A 16 -18.14 7.21 -2.12
C TYR A 16 -18.74 8.62 -2.26
N SER A 17 -20.07 8.69 -2.29
CA SER A 17 -20.78 9.98 -2.33
C SER A 17 -20.56 10.80 -1.05
N HIS A 18 -20.81 12.12 -1.11
CA HIS A 18 -20.73 13.00 0.07
C HIS A 18 -21.58 12.48 1.25
N HIS A 19 -22.76 11.94 0.96
CA HIS A 19 -23.68 11.37 1.95
C HIS A 19 -23.08 10.17 2.70
N ALA A 20 -22.12 9.45 2.12
CA ALA A 20 -21.43 8.37 2.82
C ALA A 20 -20.63 8.88 4.02
N ARG A 21 -20.01 10.07 3.91
CA ARG A 21 -19.30 10.68 5.03
C ARG A 21 -20.25 11.10 6.15
N GLU A 22 -21.40 11.67 5.78
CA GLU A 22 -22.43 12.07 6.74
C GLU A 22 -22.95 10.86 7.51
N SER A 23 -23.33 9.78 6.83
CA SER A 23 -23.78 8.54 7.48
C SER A 23 -22.68 7.84 8.30
N LEU A 24 -21.41 7.96 7.92
CA LEU A 24 -20.30 7.49 8.75
C LEU A 24 -20.06 8.37 9.97
N ASP A 25 -20.30 9.68 9.89
CA ASP A 25 -20.17 10.62 11.00
C ASP A 25 -21.33 10.47 12.02
N GLU A 26 -22.46 9.89 11.62
CA GLU A 26 -23.57 9.52 12.52
C GLU A 26 -23.27 8.29 13.39
N LEU A 27 -22.27 7.49 13.02
CA LEU A 27 -21.83 6.35 13.84
C LEU A 27 -21.21 6.83 15.15
N SER A 28 -21.57 6.17 16.24
CA SER A 28 -21.09 6.46 17.60
C SER A 28 -19.67 5.93 17.87
N GLU A 29 -19.16 5.09 16.97
CA GLU A 29 -17.95 4.31 17.13
C GLU A 29 -16.68 5.13 16.81
N ASN A 30 -15.59 4.78 17.48
CA ASN A 30 -14.29 5.43 17.29
C ASN A 30 -13.49 4.74 16.19
N PHE A 31 -13.46 5.31 14.99
CA PHE A 31 -12.70 4.75 13.87
C PHE A 31 -12.09 5.80 12.95
N THR A 32 -11.10 5.33 12.19
CA THR A 32 -10.48 6.03 11.06
C THR A 32 -10.46 5.12 9.83
N ILE A 33 -10.48 5.70 8.63
CA ILE A 33 -10.32 4.99 7.36
C ILE A 33 -9.04 5.53 6.72
N THR A 34 -8.20 4.64 6.20
CA THR A 34 -6.96 5.00 5.50
C THR A 34 -7.02 4.53 4.05
N ASP A 35 -6.32 5.24 3.16
CA ASP A 35 -6.13 4.79 1.78
C ASP A 35 -4.74 4.16 1.62
N PRO A 36 -4.65 2.82 1.49
CA PRO A 36 -3.37 2.16 1.32
C PRO A 36 -2.72 2.36 -0.07
N SER A 37 -3.46 2.83 -1.07
CA SER A 37 -2.93 3.10 -2.42
C SER A 37 -2.08 4.38 -2.48
N ILE A 38 -2.26 5.26 -1.49
CA ILE A 38 -1.48 6.49 -1.34
C ILE A 38 -0.27 6.23 -0.44
N SER A 39 0.88 6.74 -0.86
CA SER A 39 2.14 6.61 -0.12
C SER A 39 2.01 7.14 1.30
N GLY A 40 2.35 6.31 2.28
CA GLY A 40 2.24 6.64 3.71
C GLY A 40 0.91 6.23 4.36
N HIS A 41 -0.04 5.67 3.59
CA HIS A 41 -1.36 5.21 4.04
C HIS A 41 -2.10 6.30 4.82
N PRO A 42 -2.33 7.46 4.19
CA PRO A 42 -2.95 8.59 4.87
C PRO A 42 -4.35 8.23 5.34
N ILE A 43 -4.72 8.79 6.48
CA ILE A 43 -6.09 8.80 6.99
C ILE A 43 -6.92 9.69 6.06
N ILE A 44 -7.96 9.12 5.46
CA ILE A 44 -8.89 9.80 4.55
C ILE A 44 -10.23 10.13 5.23
N PHE A 45 -10.50 9.51 6.38
CA PHE A 45 -11.67 9.78 7.21
C PHE A 45 -11.37 9.51 8.69
N ALA A 46 -11.89 10.36 9.57
CA ALA A 46 -11.88 10.17 11.01
C ALA A 46 -13.26 10.56 11.58
N SER A 47 -13.88 9.59 12.26
CA SER A 47 -15.20 9.76 12.89
C SER A 47 -15.20 10.87 13.93
N HIS A 48 -16.36 11.51 14.13
CA HIS A 48 -16.51 12.55 15.15
C HIS A 48 -16.20 12.02 16.57
N ALA A 49 -16.65 10.79 16.88
CA ALA A 49 -16.35 10.14 18.15
C ALA A 49 -14.83 9.99 18.37
N PHE A 50 -14.09 9.53 17.35
CA PHE A 50 -12.64 9.39 17.42
C PHE A 50 -11.93 10.73 17.65
N LEU A 51 -12.34 11.78 16.93
CA LEU A 51 -11.76 13.12 17.08
C LEU A 51 -12.02 13.68 18.49
N LYS A 52 -13.24 13.51 19.00
CA LYS A 52 -13.61 13.93 20.36
C LYS A 52 -12.83 13.15 21.42
N MET A 53 -12.68 11.84 21.25
CA MET A 53 -11.94 10.97 22.16
C MET A 53 -10.45 11.33 22.21
N THR A 54 -9.83 11.56 21.05
CA THR A 54 -8.39 11.81 20.96
C THR A 54 -8.01 13.28 21.16
N GLY A 55 -8.95 14.21 21.01
CA GLY A 55 -8.71 15.65 21.09
C GLY A 55 -8.01 16.26 19.86
N PHE A 56 -7.77 15.48 18.81
CA PHE A 56 -7.27 16.00 17.54
C PHE A 56 -8.40 16.62 16.71
N THR A 57 -8.07 17.67 15.97
CA THR A 57 -8.96 18.22 14.95
C THR A 57 -8.90 17.39 13.66
N ARG A 58 -9.97 17.46 12.85
CA ARG A 58 -10.02 16.74 11.56
C ARG A 58 -8.86 17.14 10.64
N ASP A 59 -8.50 18.42 10.61
CA ASP A 59 -7.40 18.94 9.77
C ASP A 59 -6.01 18.48 10.23
N GLU A 60 -5.84 18.16 11.51
CA GLU A 60 -4.59 17.59 12.02
C GLU A 60 -4.41 16.11 11.63
N VAL A 61 -5.51 15.38 11.50
CA VAL A 61 -5.52 13.92 11.30
C VAL A 61 -5.57 13.54 9.82
N VAL A 62 -6.46 14.17 9.06
CA VAL A 62 -6.67 13.82 7.65
C VAL A 62 -5.40 14.11 6.85
N GLY A 63 -4.96 13.13 6.06
CA GLY A 63 -3.71 13.18 5.30
C GLY A 63 -2.46 12.73 6.06
N ARG A 64 -2.56 12.46 7.36
CA ARG A 64 -1.47 11.89 8.16
C ARG A 64 -1.55 10.37 8.19
N SER A 65 -0.42 9.72 8.46
CA SER A 65 -0.40 8.29 8.74
C SER A 65 -0.84 8.02 10.18
N GLY A 66 -1.40 6.84 10.45
CA GLY A 66 -1.79 6.41 11.81
C GLY A 66 -0.64 6.40 12.83
N SER A 67 0.61 6.55 12.37
CA SER A 67 1.76 6.76 13.27
C SER A 67 1.67 8.04 14.10
N ILE A 68 0.83 9.02 13.74
CA ILE A 68 0.65 10.26 14.51
C ILE A 68 0.11 10.00 15.93
N PHE A 69 -0.52 8.86 16.17
CA PHE A 69 -1.06 8.48 17.48
C PHE A 69 -0.07 7.70 18.35
N GLN A 70 1.15 7.45 17.86
CA GLN A 70 2.17 6.66 18.56
C GLN A 70 3.08 7.55 19.40
N GLY A 71 3.30 7.18 20.67
CA GLY A 71 4.16 7.87 21.62
C GLY A 71 5.29 7.01 22.17
N PRO A 72 6.14 7.57 23.06
CA PRO A 72 7.21 6.82 23.72
C PRO A 72 6.72 5.58 24.49
N ALA A 73 5.48 5.62 24.99
CA ALA A 73 4.83 4.51 25.70
C ALA A 73 4.13 3.50 24.77
N THR A 74 4.10 3.73 23.45
CA THR A 74 3.44 2.81 22.53
C THR A 74 4.31 1.58 22.30
N CYS A 75 3.80 0.39 22.63
CA CYS A 75 4.53 -0.86 22.49
C CYS A 75 4.97 -1.11 21.03
N ARG A 76 6.29 -1.26 20.83
CA ARG A 76 6.88 -1.48 19.51
C ARG A 76 6.43 -2.81 18.88
N ARG A 77 6.20 -3.84 19.70
CA ARG A 77 5.74 -5.17 19.24
C ARG A 77 4.32 -5.09 18.69
N SER A 78 3.42 -4.39 19.39
CA SER A 78 2.07 -4.06 18.93
C SER A 78 2.06 -3.31 17.59
N VAL A 79 2.95 -2.31 17.44
CA VAL A 79 3.08 -1.56 16.17
C VAL A 79 3.59 -2.43 15.03
N LEU A 80 4.55 -3.33 15.30
CA LEU A 80 5.03 -4.29 14.32
C LEU A 80 3.91 -5.26 13.90
N GLU A 81 3.14 -5.78 14.85
CA GLU A 81 2.00 -6.66 14.57
C GLU A 81 0.97 -6.00 13.64
N ILE A 82 0.61 -4.73 13.90
CA ILE A 82 -0.27 -3.97 13.02
C ILE A 82 0.34 -3.82 11.61
N ARG A 83 1.62 -3.51 11.52
CA ARG A 83 2.31 -3.34 10.22
C ARG A 83 2.35 -4.65 9.43
N GLU A 84 2.62 -5.76 10.09
CA GLU A 84 2.64 -7.08 9.47
C GLU A 84 1.23 -7.51 9.05
N ALA A 85 0.22 -7.31 9.90
CA ALA A 85 -1.18 -7.60 9.58
C ALA A 85 -1.68 -6.78 8.38
N VAL A 86 -1.35 -5.48 8.31
CA VAL A 86 -1.65 -4.65 7.14
C VAL A 86 -0.93 -5.18 5.91
N ARG A 87 0.35 -5.54 6.03
CA ARG A 87 1.14 -6.13 4.93
C ARG A 87 0.63 -7.51 4.51
N GLU A 88 0.01 -8.27 5.38
CA GLU A 88 -0.54 -9.60 5.06
C GLU A 88 -2.03 -9.54 4.73
N GLU A 89 -2.63 -8.34 4.79
CA GLU A 89 -4.05 -8.11 4.56
C GLU A 89 -4.93 -8.94 5.50
N ARG A 90 -4.44 -9.10 6.74
CA ARG A 90 -5.08 -9.87 7.80
C ARG A 90 -5.72 -8.94 8.81
N GLU A 91 -6.86 -9.36 9.35
CA GLU A 91 -7.43 -8.67 10.51
C GLU A 91 -6.53 -8.85 11.73
N THR A 92 -6.35 -7.79 12.50
CA THR A 92 -5.66 -7.84 13.80
C THR A 92 -6.35 -6.96 14.84
N ASN A 93 -6.25 -7.36 16.10
CA ASN A 93 -6.74 -6.65 17.27
C ASN A 93 -5.58 -6.36 18.18
N VAL A 94 -5.25 -5.10 18.39
CA VAL A 94 -4.10 -4.70 19.19
C VAL A 94 -4.50 -3.55 20.10
N VAL A 95 -4.12 -3.62 21.37
CA VAL A 95 -4.27 -2.50 22.31
C VAL A 95 -3.03 -1.61 22.20
N LEU A 96 -3.24 -0.33 21.93
CA LEU A 96 -2.19 0.68 21.92
C LEU A 96 -2.39 1.65 23.09
N VAL A 97 -1.32 1.88 23.84
CA VAL A 97 -1.25 3.03 24.74
C VAL A 97 -0.85 4.26 23.90
N PRO A 98 -1.71 5.29 23.83
CA PRO A 98 -1.48 6.49 23.03
C PRO A 98 -0.42 7.43 23.62
N LEU A 99 -0.08 8.45 22.82
CA LEU A 99 0.48 9.71 23.33
C LEU A 99 -0.42 10.30 24.43
N ASP A 100 0.16 10.65 25.57
CA ASP A 100 -0.53 11.34 26.66
C ASP A 100 -0.97 12.73 26.19
N THR A 101 -2.26 12.92 25.90
CA THR A 101 -2.82 14.18 25.37
C THR A 101 -2.98 15.28 26.42
N ARG A 102 -2.57 15.00 27.67
CA ARG A 102 -2.72 15.87 28.85
C ARG A 102 -2.09 17.25 28.74
N SER A 103 -1.15 17.49 27.85
CA SER A 103 -0.53 18.82 27.69
C SER A 103 -1.35 19.82 26.89
N ARG A 104 -2.50 19.42 26.30
CA ARG A 104 -3.29 20.29 25.40
C ARG A 104 -4.61 20.81 25.97
N VAL A 105 -5.09 20.29 27.10
CA VAL A 105 -6.29 20.83 27.76
C VAL A 105 -5.88 21.94 28.72
N SER A 106 -6.10 23.18 28.30
CA SER A 106 -5.91 24.38 29.12
C SER A 106 -6.73 24.30 30.42
N SER A 107 -6.03 24.46 31.54
CA SER A 107 -6.49 24.89 32.87
C SER A 107 -8.00 25.08 33.06
N SER A 108 -8.66 24.08 33.63
CA SER A 108 -9.71 24.34 34.61
C SER A 108 -9.74 23.22 35.64
N SER A 109 -9.62 23.63 36.89
CA SER A 109 -9.52 22.81 38.08
C SER A 109 -10.81 22.03 38.28
N ASN A 110 -10.73 20.70 38.31
CA ASN A 110 -11.45 19.90 39.30
C ASN A 110 -10.88 18.48 39.34
N SER A 111 -10.41 18.11 40.53
CA SER A 111 -9.97 16.78 40.89
C SER A 111 -11.14 15.81 40.88
N ASN A 112 -11.19 14.91 39.90
CA ASN A 112 -11.91 13.64 40.00
C ASN A 112 -11.17 12.58 39.18
N SER A 113 -10.86 11.46 39.84
CA SER A 113 -10.40 10.15 39.34
C SER A 113 -9.70 10.10 37.98
N LEU A 114 -8.37 9.84 38.00
CA LEU A 114 -7.56 9.52 36.82
C LEU A 114 -8.08 8.24 36.12
N GLN A 115 -8.80 8.39 35.00
CA GLN A 115 -8.96 7.31 34.03
C GLN A 115 -7.89 7.48 32.94
N VAL A 116 -6.95 6.55 32.87
CA VAL A 116 -6.11 6.33 31.69
C VAL A 116 -6.98 5.55 30.71
N HIS A 117 -7.31 6.14 29.56
CA HIS A 117 -8.07 5.44 28.53
C HIS A 117 -7.10 4.64 27.66
N ASP A 118 -7.14 3.32 27.80
CA ASP A 118 -6.48 2.39 26.87
C ASP A 118 -7.28 2.35 25.54
N PHE A 119 -6.59 2.31 24.40
CA PHE A 119 -7.24 2.25 23.08
C PHE A 119 -7.07 0.88 22.44
N VAL A 120 -8.19 0.27 22.05
CA VAL A 120 -8.17 -0.92 21.21
C VAL A 120 -8.26 -0.50 19.75
N PHE A 121 -7.18 -0.72 19.01
CA PHE A 121 -7.17 -0.58 17.55
C PHE A 121 -7.42 -1.94 16.92
N ARG A 122 -8.58 -2.09 16.29
CA ARG A 122 -8.82 -3.16 15.33
C ARG A 122 -8.57 -2.63 13.93
N CYS A 123 -7.64 -3.25 13.20
CA CYS A 123 -7.36 -2.90 11.82
C CYS A 123 -7.92 -3.98 10.89
N CYS A 124 -8.73 -3.56 9.93
CA CYS A 124 -9.20 -4.40 8.84
C CYS A 124 -8.86 -3.71 7.52
N ARG A 125 -8.17 -4.44 6.65
CA ARG A 125 -7.95 -4.00 5.27
C ARG A 125 -9.07 -4.58 4.41
N LYS A 126 -9.81 -3.73 3.70
CA LYS A 126 -10.86 -4.14 2.76
C LYS A 126 -10.69 -3.37 1.45
N GLU A 127 -10.87 -4.08 0.34
CA GLU A 127 -10.70 -3.53 -1.02
C GLU A 127 -12.06 -3.16 -1.62
N VAL A 128 -12.06 -2.11 -2.44
CA VAL A 128 -13.21 -1.67 -3.25
C VAL A 128 -12.95 -2.11 -4.67
N CYS A 129 -13.87 -2.87 -5.26
CA CYS A 129 -13.77 -3.36 -6.64
C CYS A 129 -14.59 -2.48 -7.59
N SER A 130 -14.06 -2.24 -8.78
CA SER A 130 -14.64 -1.37 -9.80
C SER A 130 -15.49 -2.09 -10.85
N ASP A 131 -15.82 -3.37 -10.65
CA ASP A 131 -16.44 -4.18 -11.70
C ASP A 131 -17.93 -3.90 -11.89
N SER A 132 -18.36 -3.90 -13.16
CA SER A 132 -19.77 -3.77 -13.55
C SER A 132 -20.59 -5.00 -13.15
N LEU A 133 -21.85 -4.77 -12.80
CA LEU A 133 -22.87 -5.72 -12.29
C LEU A 133 -23.12 -7.01 -13.12
N ALA A 134 -22.43 -7.22 -14.24
CA ALA A 134 -22.73 -8.28 -15.20
C ALA A 134 -22.16 -9.67 -14.87
N GLU A 135 -21.20 -9.82 -13.94
CA GLU A 135 -20.54 -11.12 -13.71
C GLU A 135 -20.65 -11.71 -12.29
N LEU A 136 -21.36 -11.07 -11.34
CA LEU A 136 -21.47 -11.55 -9.96
C LEU A 136 -22.67 -12.46 -9.67
N GLY A 137 -23.30 -13.00 -10.72
CA GLY A 137 -24.41 -13.93 -10.60
C GLY A 137 -23.99 -15.34 -10.20
N ARG A 138 -23.36 -15.53 -9.03
CA ARG A 138 -23.28 -16.82 -8.30
C ARG A 138 -22.48 -16.75 -6.98
N VAL A 139 -23.01 -16.10 -5.93
CA VAL A 139 -22.64 -16.48 -4.55
C VAL A 139 -23.88 -16.36 -3.65
N SER A 140 -24.55 -17.49 -3.43
CA SER A 140 -25.56 -17.63 -2.38
C SER A 140 -25.02 -18.54 -1.28
N SER A 141 -25.34 -18.16 -0.04
CA SER A 141 -25.57 -19.00 1.14
C SER A 141 -24.40 -19.82 1.71
N GLY A 142 -24.05 -19.45 2.95
CA GLY A 142 -23.75 -20.42 4.01
C GLY A 142 -22.27 -20.77 4.21
N ASN A 143 -21.70 -20.32 5.32
CA ASN A 143 -21.14 -21.20 6.35
C ASN A 143 -20.58 -20.38 7.50
N GLN A 144 -21.18 -20.56 8.69
CA GLN A 144 -20.49 -20.37 9.96
C GLN A 144 -19.34 -21.38 10.00
N VAL A 145 -18.12 -20.90 10.20
CA VAL A 145 -16.99 -21.76 10.56
C VAL A 145 -16.41 -21.21 11.86
N ILE A 146 -16.48 -22.06 12.88
CA ILE A 146 -15.85 -21.91 14.18
C ILE A 146 -14.33 -22.04 13.94
N GLU A 147 -13.57 -20.97 14.16
CA GLU A 147 -12.10 -21.03 14.15
C GLU A 147 -11.60 -21.41 15.54
N ASN A 148 -11.01 -22.61 15.63
CA ASN A 148 -10.21 -23.04 16.77
C ASN A 148 -8.82 -22.40 16.69
N ASP A 149 -8.38 -21.79 17.79
CA ASP A 149 -7.04 -21.27 17.98
C ASP A 149 -5.96 -22.35 17.78
N VAL A 150 -5.00 -22.08 16.90
CA VAL A 150 -3.72 -22.79 16.85
C VAL A 150 -2.61 -21.78 17.06
N THR A 151 -2.10 -21.73 18.30
CA THR A 151 -0.92 -20.95 18.67
C THR A 151 0.32 -21.62 18.06
N VAL A 152 0.82 -21.10 16.94
CA VAL A 152 2.09 -21.54 16.37
C VAL A 152 3.24 -20.83 17.10
N LYS A 153 3.94 -21.57 17.97
CA LYS A 153 5.25 -21.15 18.51
C LYS A 153 6.28 -21.18 17.38
N LEU A 154 6.62 -20.02 16.84
CA LEU A 154 7.77 -19.85 15.94
C LEU A 154 9.05 -19.80 16.79
N SER A 155 9.84 -20.88 16.73
CA SER A 155 11.25 -20.85 17.10
C SER A 155 12.02 -20.15 15.99
N THR A 156 12.66 -19.02 16.30
CA THR A 156 13.55 -18.34 15.35
C THR A 156 14.93 -18.18 15.98
N THR A 157 15.91 -18.87 15.42
CA THR A 157 17.33 -18.70 15.68
C THR A 157 17.93 -17.70 14.70
N PHE A 158 18.93 -16.95 15.17
CA PHE A 158 19.88 -16.11 14.45
C PHE A 158 19.39 -14.75 13.89
N ALA A 159 19.32 -13.75 14.79
CA ALA A 159 19.85 -12.41 14.56
C ALA A 159 19.87 -11.60 15.87
N GLU A 160 20.73 -11.99 16.82
CA GLU A 160 21.21 -11.06 17.84
C GLU A 160 22.36 -10.27 17.22
N LEU A 161 22.25 -8.93 17.22
CA LEU A 161 23.28 -8.06 17.78
C LEU A 161 22.76 -6.62 17.83
N HIS A 162 22.86 -6.06 19.04
CA HIS A 162 22.72 -4.65 19.41
C HIS A 162 21.30 -4.05 19.51
N LEU A 163 20.61 -4.33 20.62
CA LEU A 163 19.90 -3.31 21.42
C LEU A 163 19.77 -3.83 22.86
N LEU A 164 20.69 -3.39 23.72
CA LEU A 164 20.61 -3.55 25.16
C LEU A 164 19.45 -2.70 25.71
N GLU A 165 18.71 -3.30 26.66
CA GLU A 165 17.81 -2.66 27.63
C GLU A 165 16.62 -1.87 27.08
N LEU A 166 15.57 -2.59 26.66
CA LEU A 166 14.21 -2.09 26.75
C LEU A 166 13.44 -3.06 27.63
N GLU A 167 12.96 -2.57 28.78
CA GLU A 167 12.05 -3.27 29.66
C GLU A 167 10.95 -3.95 28.84
N SER A 168 10.70 -5.22 29.15
CA SER A 168 9.74 -6.07 28.47
C SER A 168 8.31 -5.60 28.72
N GLU A 169 7.88 -4.56 28.03
CA GLU A 169 6.47 -4.16 27.97
C GLU A 169 5.74 -5.17 27.09
N GLU A 170 5.14 -6.19 27.73
CA GLU A 170 4.31 -7.18 27.06
C GLU A 170 3.13 -6.50 26.36
N PRO A 171 2.80 -6.90 25.10
CA PRO A 171 1.61 -6.41 24.42
C PRO A 171 0.37 -6.67 25.28
N ARG A 172 -0.43 -5.63 25.54
CA ARG A 172 -1.73 -5.81 26.18
C ARG A 172 -2.70 -6.42 25.18
N GLU A 173 -3.40 -7.47 25.59
CA GLU A 173 -4.46 -8.08 24.80
C GLU A 173 -5.79 -7.38 25.01
N ALA A 174 -6.57 -7.22 23.94
CA ALA A 174 -7.91 -6.66 24.01
C ALA A 174 -8.86 -7.67 24.68
N SER A 175 -9.71 -7.19 25.58
CA SER A 175 -10.76 -7.99 26.22
C SER A 175 -11.81 -8.45 25.20
N ASP A 176 -12.58 -9.49 25.54
CA ASP A 176 -13.63 -10.02 24.67
C ASP A 176 -14.73 -9.00 24.37
N ASP A 177 -15.03 -8.10 25.32
CA ASP A 177 -16.01 -7.03 25.13
C ASP A 177 -15.50 -5.99 24.12
N GLU A 178 -14.23 -5.60 24.22
CA GLU A 178 -13.60 -4.69 23.26
C GLU A 178 -13.51 -5.31 21.87
N ARG A 179 -13.16 -6.60 21.78
CA ARG A 179 -13.14 -7.36 20.52
C ARG A 179 -14.53 -7.38 19.88
N ARG A 180 -15.59 -7.67 20.65
CA ARG A 180 -16.99 -7.69 20.18
C ARG A 180 -17.48 -6.30 19.75
N SER A 181 -17.13 -5.27 20.51
CA SER A 181 -17.42 -3.88 20.16
C SER A 181 -16.77 -3.49 18.83
N ALA A 182 -15.50 -3.86 18.64
CA ALA A 182 -14.78 -3.60 17.39
C ALA A 182 -15.35 -4.36 16.18
N VAL A 183 -15.80 -5.61 16.33
CA VAL A 183 -16.54 -6.32 15.26
C VAL A 183 -17.79 -5.54 14.87
N THR A 184 -18.59 -5.13 15.86
CA THR A 184 -19.85 -4.42 15.64
C THR A 184 -19.62 -3.10 14.91
N ALA A 185 -18.60 -2.34 15.33
CA ALA A 185 -18.19 -1.11 14.66
C ALA A 185 -17.86 -1.34 13.17
N ILE A 186 -17.07 -2.38 12.87
CA ILE A 186 -16.71 -2.72 11.49
C ILE A 186 -17.93 -3.09 10.67
N ASP A 187 -18.88 -3.81 11.24
CA ASP A 187 -20.08 -4.25 10.55
C ASP A 187 -20.99 -3.07 10.20
N ASN A 188 -21.12 -2.11 11.11
CA ASN A 188 -21.86 -0.87 10.88
C ASN A 188 -21.19 -0.01 9.80
N ILE A 189 -19.87 0.20 9.89
CA ILE A 189 -19.09 0.92 8.87
C ILE A 189 -19.27 0.25 7.51
N PHE A 190 -19.18 -1.08 7.45
CA PHE A 190 -19.30 -1.83 6.21
C PHE A 190 -20.70 -1.72 5.61
N SER A 191 -21.75 -1.74 6.45
CA SER A 191 -23.14 -1.54 6.02
C SER A 191 -23.29 -0.20 5.30
N VAL A 192 -22.77 0.88 5.89
CA VAL A 192 -22.79 2.23 5.29
C VAL A 192 -22.03 2.25 3.97
N LEU A 193 -20.79 1.77 3.96
CA LEU A 193 -19.96 1.78 2.75
C LEU A 193 -20.58 0.94 1.62
N THR A 194 -21.18 -0.21 1.94
CA THR A 194 -21.84 -1.08 0.95
C THR A 194 -23.05 -0.39 0.34
N HIS A 195 -23.91 0.21 1.16
CA HIS A 195 -25.10 0.93 0.70
C HIS A 195 -24.75 2.04 -0.30
N TYR A 196 -23.76 2.87 0.03
CA TYR A 196 -23.35 3.95 -0.87
C TYR A 196 -22.55 3.47 -2.08
N SER A 197 -21.92 2.30 -1.98
CA SER A 197 -21.25 1.67 -3.12
C SER A 197 -22.24 1.12 -4.15
N GLU A 198 -23.36 0.52 -3.69
CA GLU A 198 -24.46 0.10 -4.57
C GLU A 198 -25.04 1.29 -5.36
N LEU A 199 -25.17 2.45 -4.71
CA LEU A 199 -25.63 3.68 -5.36
C LEU A 199 -24.64 4.23 -6.40
N THR A 200 -23.33 4.01 -6.21
CA THR A 200 -22.28 4.43 -7.16
C THR A 200 -21.93 3.37 -8.21
N GLY A 201 -22.50 2.17 -8.10
CA GLY A 201 -22.21 1.04 -8.99
C GLY A 201 -20.83 0.40 -8.77
N ARG A 202 -20.18 0.68 -7.63
CA ARG A 202 -18.92 0.02 -7.21
C ARG A 202 -19.25 -1.08 -6.20
N LEU A 203 -18.34 -2.03 -5.94
CA LEU A 203 -18.55 -3.09 -4.95
C LEU A 203 -17.57 -2.95 -3.77
N VAL A 204 -18.08 -3.09 -2.55
CA VAL A 204 -17.27 -3.24 -1.32
C VAL A 204 -17.37 -4.69 -0.86
N CYS A 205 -16.23 -5.36 -0.63
CA CYS A 205 -16.21 -6.77 -0.21
C CYS A 205 -15.55 -6.97 1.16
N ARG A 206 -16.11 -7.90 1.96
CA ARG A 206 -15.55 -8.31 3.26
C ARG A 206 -14.41 -9.34 3.12
N LYS A 207 -14.40 -10.12 2.03
CA LYS A 207 -13.34 -11.10 1.71
C LYS A 207 -12.45 -10.58 0.58
N ARG A 208 -11.25 -11.14 0.44
CA ARG A 208 -10.38 -10.95 -0.73
C ARG A 208 -11.24 -11.06 -1.99
N CYS A 209 -11.38 -9.97 -2.74
CA CYS A 209 -11.71 -10.08 -4.14
C CYS A 209 -10.43 -10.49 -4.85
N SER A 210 -10.10 -11.77 -4.81
CA SER A 210 -9.30 -12.36 -5.88
C SER A 210 -10.24 -12.54 -7.07
N THR A 211 -10.69 -11.43 -7.65
CA THR A 211 -11.27 -11.51 -8.99
C THR A 211 -10.11 -11.95 -9.90
N PRO A 212 -10.28 -12.99 -10.72
CA PRO A 212 -9.21 -13.46 -11.58
C PRO A 212 -8.84 -12.49 -12.71
N ASP A 213 -9.34 -11.25 -12.75
CA ASP A 213 -9.17 -10.42 -13.92
C ASP A 213 -8.90 -8.94 -13.62
N VAL A 214 -7.98 -8.41 -14.43
CA VAL A 214 -7.52 -7.03 -14.56
C VAL A 214 -6.67 -6.43 -13.43
N GLY A 215 -5.41 -6.87 -13.36
CA GLY A 215 -4.27 -5.95 -13.15
C GLY A 215 -4.11 -5.22 -11.81
N LEU A 216 -5.00 -5.39 -10.83
CA LEU A 216 -4.83 -4.82 -9.49
C LEU A 216 -3.77 -5.63 -8.72
N LEU A 217 -2.71 -4.93 -8.30
CA LEU A 217 -1.75 -5.50 -7.35
C LEU A 217 -2.39 -5.56 -5.96
N SER A 218 -2.08 -6.63 -5.21
CA SER A 218 -2.48 -6.67 -3.81
C SER A 218 -1.97 -5.42 -3.12
N SER A 219 -2.81 -4.86 -2.29
CA SER A 219 -2.51 -3.61 -1.65
C SER A 219 -1.22 -3.76 -0.79
N SER A 220 -0.93 -4.95 -0.26
CA SER A 220 0.32 -5.35 0.41
C SER A 220 1.58 -5.28 -0.46
N LEU A 221 1.46 -5.66 -1.73
CA LEU A 221 2.52 -5.48 -2.72
C LEU A 221 2.81 -4.00 -2.92
N ILE A 222 1.77 -3.20 -3.14
CA ILE A 222 1.88 -1.75 -3.38
C ILE A 222 2.65 -1.07 -2.24
N ILE A 223 2.34 -1.40 -0.99
CA ILE A 223 3.05 -0.87 0.19
C ILE A 223 4.53 -1.22 0.15
N SER A 224 4.84 -2.48 -0.16
CA SER A 224 6.23 -2.97 -0.18
C SER A 224 7.03 -2.30 -1.29
N LEU A 225 6.42 -2.13 -2.47
CA LEU A 225 7.01 -1.45 -3.62
C LEU A 225 7.19 0.05 -3.38
N GLY A 226 6.27 0.71 -2.67
CA GLY A 226 6.32 2.15 -2.36
C GLY A 226 7.51 2.57 -1.48
N ARG A 227 8.18 1.61 -0.83
CA ARG A 227 9.41 1.85 -0.04
C ARG A 227 10.64 2.07 -0.93
N ILE A 228 10.64 1.53 -2.15
CA ILE A 228 11.75 1.63 -3.08
C ILE A 228 11.79 3.06 -3.66
N LYS A 229 12.96 3.72 -3.55
CA LYS A 229 13.12 5.13 -3.94
C LYS A 229 13.62 5.32 -5.37
N GLN A 230 13.99 4.23 -6.05
CA GLN A 230 14.51 4.25 -7.42
C GLN A 230 13.39 4.22 -8.46
N SER A 231 13.69 4.62 -9.70
CA SER A 231 12.75 4.55 -10.82
C SER A 231 12.59 3.11 -11.28
N PHE A 232 11.37 2.59 -11.19
CA PHE A 232 11.01 1.30 -11.77
C PHE A 232 9.52 1.20 -12.08
N VAL A 233 9.19 0.24 -12.93
CA VAL A 233 7.82 -0.16 -13.25
C VAL A 233 7.67 -1.68 -13.14
N LEU A 234 6.47 -2.14 -12.85
CA LEU A 234 6.05 -3.54 -13.06
C LEU A 234 5.08 -3.60 -14.22
N THR A 235 5.27 -4.60 -15.09
CA THR A 235 4.39 -4.90 -16.20
C THR A 235 3.86 -6.32 -16.09
N ASN A 236 2.61 -6.54 -16.52
CA ASN A 236 1.99 -7.86 -16.45
C ASN A 236 2.00 -8.53 -17.84
N PRO A 237 2.83 -9.57 -18.05
CA PRO A 237 2.93 -10.25 -19.34
C PRO A 237 1.71 -11.11 -19.69
N HIS A 238 0.81 -11.37 -18.75
CA HIS A 238 -0.41 -12.16 -18.97
C HIS A 238 -1.59 -11.32 -19.46
N LEU A 239 -1.46 -9.99 -19.44
CA LEU A 239 -2.46 -9.08 -19.97
C LEU A 239 -2.11 -8.65 -21.41
N PRO A 240 -3.12 -8.37 -22.25
CA PRO A 240 -2.89 -7.88 -23.61
C PRO A 240 -1.98 -6.65 -23.59
N ASP A 241 -1.01 -6.63 -24.51
CA ASP A 241 -0.06 -5.51 -24.67
C ASP A 241 0.93 -5.29 -23.51
N MET A 242 0.96 -6.16 -22.50
CA MET A 242 1.91 -6.09 -21.37
C MET A 242 1.90 -4.72 -20.66
N PRO A 243 0.76 -4.32 -20.10
CA PRO A 243 0.58 -3.00 -19.52
C PRO A 243 1.36 -2.84 -18.22
N ILE A 244 1.70 -1.59 -17.89
CA ILE A 244 2.22 -1.20 -16.59
C ILE A 244 1.11 -1.37 -15.55
N VAL A 245 1.38 -2.18 -14.53
CA VAL A 245 0.49 -2.39 -13.37
C VAL A 245 0.97 -1.66 -12.11
N TYR A 246 2.23 -1.19 -12.12
CA TYR A 246 2.77 -0.31 -11.08
C TYR A 246 3.88 0.57 -11.63
N ALA A 247 3.90 1.82 -11.20
CA ALA A 247 4.96 2.78 -11.49
C ALA A 247 5.41 3.48 -10.21
N SER A 248 6.72 3.52 -9.95
CA SER A 248 7.25 4.20 -8.77
C SER A 248 7.15 5.71 -8.90
N ASP A 249 7.09 6.43 -7.77
CA ASP A 249 7.08 7.90 -7.79
C ASP A 249 8.34 8.48 -8.48
N ALA A 250 9.47 7.77 -8.41
CA ALA A 250 10.70 8.16 -9.09
C ALA A 250 10.61 7.97 -10.62
N PHE A 251 9.88 6.96 -11.10
CA PHE A 251 9.59 6.80 -12.53
C PHE A 251 8.73 7.95 -13.06
N MET A 252 7.69 8.33 -12.31
CA MET A 252 6.82 9.45 -12.68
C MET A 252 7.61 10.77 -12.77
N LYS A 253 8.56 10.99 -11.85
CA LYS A 253 9.46 12.15 -11.86
C LYS A 253 10.47 12.12 -13.01
N LEU A 254 11.03 10.94 -13.31
CA LEU A 254 12.02 10.78 -14.37
C LEU A 254 11.42 11.03 -15.77
N THR A 255 10.20 10.54 -15.97
CA THR A 255 9.51 10.55 -17.28
C THR A 255 8.59 11.75 -17.48
N GLY A 256 8.14 12.39 -16.40
CA GLY A 256 7.41 13.65 -16.43
C GLY A 256 8.27 14.84 -16.89
N PRO A 257 7.68 16.01 -17.15
CA PRO A 257 8.47 17.19 -17.51
C PRO A 257 9.37 17.64 -16.35
N LYS A 258 10.47 18.33 -16.67
CA LYS A 258 11.33 18.93 -15.63
C LYS A 258 10.62 20.03 -14.83
N THR A 259 9.53 20.57 -15.37
CA THR A 259 8.61 21.53 -14.75
C THR A 259 7.27 20.84 -14.46
N LEU A 260 6.58 21.21 -13.37
CA LEU A 260 5.27 20.64 -13.04
C LEU A 260 4.23 20.92 -14.15
N PRO A 261 3.22 20.06 -14.35
CA PRO A 261 2.96 18.79 -13.65
C PRO A 261 3.57 17.54 -14.33
N CYS A 262 4.02 16.57 -13.51
CA CYS A 262 4.47 15.24 -13.96
C CYS A 262 3.33 14.44 -14.60
N TYR A 263 3.62 13.24 -15.14
CA TYR A 263 2.55 12.31 -15.48
C TYR A 263 1.66 12.04 -14.26
N ALA A 264 0.35 11.96 -14.48
CA ALA A 264 -0.57 11.43 -13.48
C ALA A 264 -0.54 9.89 -13.53
N ARG A 265 -0.85 9.20 -12.43
CA ARG A 265 -0.71 7.72 -12.36
C ARG A 265 -1.62 7.01 -13.36
N ASP A 266 -2.84 7.51 -13.53
CA ASP A 266 -3.83 7.09 -14.52
C ASP A 266 -3.35 7.24 -15.97
N GLU A 267 -2.45 8.19 -16.27
CA GLU A 267 -1.87 8.35 -17.60
C GLU A 267 -0.80 7.29 -17.93
N VAL A 268 -0.33 6.53 -16.94
CA VAL A 268 0.78 5.56 -17.05
C VAL A 268 0.31 4.13 -16.83
N LEU A 269 -0.50 3.90 -15.80
CA LEU A 269 -1.07 2.59 -15.50
C LEU A 269 -1.96 2.12 -16.66
N GLY A 270 -1.92 0.82 -16.97
CA GLY A 270 -2.68 0.24 -18.08
C GLY A 270 -2.03 0.41 -19.46
N ARG A 271 -0.91 1.14 -19.58
CA ARG A 271 -0.22 1.35 -20.86
C ARG A 271 1.07 0.55 -20.95
N ASN A 272 1.45 0.14 -22.15
CA ASN A 272 2.78 -0.41 -22.40
C ASN A 272 3.85 0.70 -22.35
N CYS A 273 5.03 0.38 -21.79
CA CYS A 273 6.17 1.31 -21.66
C CYS A 273 6.67 1.94 -22.96
N ARG A 274 6.28 1.42 -24.14
CA ARG A 274 6.70 1.95 -25.46
C ARG A 274 6.31 3.42 -25.70
N PHE A 275 5.40 3.99 -24.90
CA PHE A 275 5.08 5.42 -25.00
C PHE A 275 6.30 6.34 -24.72
N LEU A 276 7.33 5.82 -24.06
CA LEU A 276 8.61 6.50 -23.86
C LEU A 276 9.51 6.49 -25.10
N GLY A 277 9.19 5.69 -26.12
CA GLY A 277 9.89 5.68 -27.40
C GLY A 277 9.57 6.91 -28.25
N GLY A 278 10.46 7.23 -29.19
CA GLY A 278 10.26 8.31 -30.15
C GLY A 278 11.10 8.11 -31.41
N ARG A 279 11.13 9.12 -32.29
CA ARG A 279 11.69 9.00 -33.65
C ARG A 279 13.14 8.51 -33.71
N ASN A 280 13.96 8.87 -32.73
CA ASN A 280 15.38 8.49 -32.69
C ASN A 280 15.66 7.33 -31.70
N THR A 281 14.62 6.67 -31.20
CA THR A 281 14.81 5.44 -30.42
C THR A 281 15.26 4.33 -31.36
N ASP A 282 16.36 3.67 -31.01
CA ASP A 282 16.96 2.64 -31.87
C ASP A 282 16.12 1.34 -31.90
N ASP A 283 15.72 0.93 -33.10
CA ASP A 283 14.90 -0.26 -33.33
C ASP A 283 15.64 -1.56 -33.02
N SER A 284 16.98 -1.59 -33.13
CA SER A 284 17.78 -2.77 -32.81
C SER A 284 17.74 -3.07 -31.31
N THR A 285 17.80 -2.02 -30.48
CA THR A 285 17.63 -2.10 -29.03
C THR A 285 16.23 -2.57 -28.65
N LEU A 286 15.18 -2.12 -29.35
CA LEU A 286 13.80 -2.58 -29.14
C LEU A 286 13.64 -4.07 -29.48
N HIS A 287 14.30 -4.56 -30.53
CA HIS A 287 14.33 -5.98 -30.86
C HIS A 287 14.98 -6.81 -29.75
N LEU A 288 16.11 -6.36 -29.22
CA LEU A 288 16.83 -7.04 -28.14
C LEU A 288 15.99 -7.14 -26.86
N ILE A 289 15.28 -6.06 -26.51
CA ILE A 289 14.31 -6.06 -25.41
C ILE A 289 13.20 -7.10 -25.68
N THR A 290 12.63 -7.08 -26.89
CA THR A 290 11.52 -7.98 -27.27
C THR A 290 11.94 -9.44 -27.21
N GLU A 291 13.14 -9.77 -27.69
CA GLU A 291 13.70 -11.12 -27.63
C GLU A 291 13.97 -11.56 -26.18
N SER A 292 14.51 -10.67 -25.35
CA SER A 292 14.78 -10.97 -23.93
C SER A 292 13.49 -11.25 -23.16
N ILE A 293 12.43 -10.49 -23.44
CA ILE A 293 11.10 -10.73 -22.86
C ILE A 293 10.54 -12.07 -23.33
N LYS A 294 10.63 -12.38 -24.63
CA LYS A 294 10.16 -13.67 -25.20
C LYS A 294 10.90 -14.89 -24.63
N THR A 295 12.19 -14.74 -24.35
CA THR A 295 13.04 -15.81 -23.81
C THR A 295 13.06 -15.85 -22.27
N GLU A 296 12.28 -14.98 -21.63
CA GLU A 296 12.24 -14.79 -20.18
C GLU A 296 13.64 -14.58 -19.56
N GLN A 297 14.51 -13.85 -20.27
CA GLN A 297 15.87 -13.53 -19.82
C GLN A 297 15.97 -12.07 -19.38
N PRO A 298 16.81 -11.76 -18.37
CA PRO A 298 17.11 -10.39 -18.02
C PRO A 298 17.97 -9.73 -19.11
N CYS A 299 17.76 -8.45 -19.36
CA CYS A 299 18.60 -7.67 -20.26
C CYS A 299 18.88 -6.28 -19.70
N THR A 300 20.07 -5.75 -19.98
CA THR A 300 20.41 -4.35 -19.71
C THR A 300 20.75 -3.68 -21.03
N VAL A 301 20.07 -2.59 -21.35
CA VAL A 301 20.26 -1.84 -22.58
C VAL A 301 20.31 -0.35 -22.30
N ARG A 302 20.94 0.38 -23.21
CA ARG A 302 20.97 1.83 -23.20
C ARG A 302 20.07 2.33 -24.33
N ILE A 303 18.93 2.91 -23.98
CA ILE A 303 17.89 3.29 -24.94
C ILE A 303 17.58 4.78 -24.83
N LEU A 304 17.35 5.44 -25.97
CA LEU A 304 16.89 6.82 -25.98
C LEU A 304 15.39 6.86 -25.71
N ASN A 305 14.99 7.57 -24.66
CA ASN A 305 13.58 7.75 -24.27
C ASN A 305 13.21 9.24 -24.27
N TYR A 306 11.90 9.50 -24.31
CA TYR A 306 11.31 10.82 -24.38
C TYR A 306 10.34 11.03 -23.22
N ARG A 307 10.43 12.20 -22.59
CA ARG A 307 9.54 12.62 -21.52
C ARG A 307 8.22 13.15 -22.09
N LYS A 308 7.27 13.45 -21.20
CA LYS A 308 5.98 14.07 -21.56
C LYS A 308 6.15 15.35 -22.37
N ASP A 309 7.12 16.19 -22.00
CA ASP A 309 7.48 17.44 -22.69
C ASP A 309 8.30 17.25 -23.98
N LYS A 310 8.45 16.02 -24.46
CA LYS A 310 9.25 15.63 -25.63
C LYS A 310 10.75 15.83 -25.48
N SER A 311 11.25 16.22 -24.30
CA SER A 311 12.70 16.21 -24.05
C SER A 311 13.23 14.76 -24.03
N SER A 312 14.38 14.55 -24.64
CA SER A 312 15.02 13.23 -24.68
C SER A 312 15.94 13.00 -23.48
N PHE A 313 16.13 11.74 -23.09
CA PHE A 313 17.16 11.31 -22.15
C PHE A 313 17.64 9.90 -22.48
N TRP A 314 18.90 9.63 -22.14
CA TRP A 314 19.44 8.27 -22.20
C TRP A 314 18.98 7.50 -20.98
N ASN A 315 18.25 6.43 -21.21
CA ASN A 315 17.78 5.51 -20.19
C ASN A 315 18.67 4.27 -20.19
N LEU A 316 19.47 4.10 -19.15
CA LEU A 316 20.06 2.82 -18.83
C LEU A 316 18.96 1.95 -18.20
N LEU A 317 18.38 1.09 -19.03
CA LEU A 317 17.21 0.27 -18.72
C LEU A 317 17.64 -1.16 -18.42
N HIS A 318 17.29 -1.66 -17.25
CA HIS A 318 17.40 -3.07 -16.91
C HIS A 318 16.02 -3.71 -16.79
N ILE A 319 15.78 -4.79 -17.52
CA ILE A 319 14.54 -5.57 -17.50
C ILE A 319 14.85 -6.95 -16.91
N SER A 320 14.02 -7.41 -15.97
CA SER A 320 14.17 -8.74 -15.39
C SER A 320 12.80 -9.40 -15.16
N PRO A 321 12.65 -10.70 -15.46
CA PRO A 321 11.45 -11.44 -15.06
C PRO A 321 11.37 -11.58 -13.53
N VAL A 322 10.17 -11.42 -13.00
CA VAL A 322 9.84 -11.61 -11.59
C VAL A 322 8.91 -12.82 -11.51
N ARG A 323 9.38 -13.88 -10.86
CA ARG A 323 8.66 -15.15 -10.77
C ARG A 323 7.89 -15.24 -9.45
N ASP A 324 6.71 -15.84 -9.49
CA ASP A 324 5.91 -16.17 -8.32
C ASP A 324 6.51 -17.38 -7.54
N ALA A 325 5.78 -17.85 -6.53
CA ALA A 325 6.16 -19.05 -5.78
C ALA A 325 6.09 -20.34 -6.62
N SER A 326 5.30 -20.37 -7.71
CA SER A 326 5.24 -21.51 -8.64
C SER A 326 6.43 -21.57 -9.60
N GLY A 327 7.22 -20.50 -9.68
CA GLY A 327 8.34 -20.36 -10.61
C GLY A 327 7.93 -19.82 -11.99
N LYS A 328 6.65 -19.54 -12.21
CA LYS A 328 6.17 -18.87 -13.42
C LYS A 328 6.45 -17.37 -13.35
N VAL A 329 6.71 -16.73 -14.49
CA VAL A 329 6.85 -15.27 -14.55
C VAL A 329 5.51 -14.64 -14.22
N ALA A 330 5.44 -13.90 -13.11
CA ALA A 330 4.25 -13.14 -12.73
C ALA A 330 4.29 -11.73 -13.33
N TYR A 331 5.46 -11.11 -13.35
CA TYR A 331 5.67 -9.75 -13.83
C TYR A 331 7.03 -9.60 -14.51
N PHE A 332 7.20 -8.53 -15.29
CA PHE A 332 8.53 -8.00 -15.62
C PHE A 332 8.76 -6.70 -14.86
N VAL A 333 9.93 -6.57 -14.23
CA VAL A 333 10.40 -5.32 -13.65
C VAL A 333 11.31 -4.61 -14.62
N GLY A 334 11.05 -3.32 -14.88
CA GLY A 334 11.92 -2.44 -15.65
C GLY A 334 12.46 -1.34 -14.75
N VAL A 335 13.79 -1.26 -14.56
CA VAL A 335 14.47 -0.27 -13.72
C VAL A 335 15.21 0.73 -14.61
N GLN A 336 14.93 2.02 -14.43
CA GLN A 336 15.46 3.10 -15.27
C GLN A 336 16.46 3.95 -14.49
N ILE A 337 17.58 4.27 -15.13
CA ILE A 337 18.54 5.25 -14.63
C ILE A 337 18.82 6.23 -15.77
N GLU A 338 18.66 7.53 -15.50
CA GLU A 338 19.09 8.56 -16.45
C GLU A 338 20.62 8.57 -16.51
N ASP A 339 21.15 8.26 -17.69
CA ASP A 339 22.58 8.22 -17.95
C ASP A 339 23.06 9.57 -18.49
N ASN A 340 23.58 10.40 -17.60
CA ASN A 340 24.17 11.69 -17.94
C ASN A 340 25.65 11.49 -18.27
N TYR A 341 26.00 11.67 -19.55
CA TYR A 341 27.36 11.49 -20.11
C TYR A 341 28.48 12.36 -19.48
N LYS A 342 28.16 13.16 -18.46
CA LYS A 342 29.07 14.10 -17.79
C LYS A 342 29.16 13.76 -16.30
N ASN A 343 30.13 12.94 -15.92
CA ASN A 343 31.06 13.21 -14.80
C ASN A 343 31.90 11.98 -14.49
N GLU A 344 33.20 12.21 -14.44
CA GLU A 344 34.27 11.28 -14.05
C GLU A 344 34.29 11.00 -12.54
N ASP A 345 33.13 10.94 -11.89
CA ASP A 345 33.03 10.84 -10.43
C ASP A 345 32.37 9.51 -10.00
N TYR A 346 32.93 8.42 -10.49
CA TYR A 346 32.57 7.05 -10.08
C TYR A 346 33.08 6.69 -8.67
N ARG A 347 33.66 7.64 -7.93
CA ARG A 347 34.34 7.35 -6.65
C ARG A 347 33.41 7.28 -5.44
N GLN A 348 32.18 7.80 -5.51
CA GLN A 348 31.25 7.84 -4.37
C GLN A 348 29.83 7.33 -4.68
N CYS A 349 29.55 6.93 -5.92
CA CYS A 349 28.22 6.51 -6.35
C CYS A 349 28.23 5.02 -6.71
N TRP A 350 27.37 4.21 -6.07
CA TRP A 350 27.21 2.78 -6.38
C TRP A 350 27.12 2.58 -7.90
N ARG A 351 27.82 1.56 -8.42
CA ARG A 351 27.79 1.26 -9.86
C ARG A 351 26.33 1.07 -10.33
N PRO A 352 25.93 1.60 -11.50
CA PRO A 352 24.52 1.62 -11.92
C PRO A 352 23.85 0.24 -11.94
N ASP A 353 24.59 -0.79 -12.31
CA ASP A 353 24.22 -2.21 -12.25
C ASP A 353 23.84 -2.64 -10.82
N MET A 354 24.63 -2.28 -9.81
CA MET A 354 24.33 -2.60 -8.42
C MET A 354 23.02 -1.96 -7.95
N LYS A 355 22.75 -0.73 -8.38
CA LYS A 355 21.48 -0.04 -8.07
C LYS A 355 20.30 -0.73 -8.71
N GLN A 356 20.42 -1.12 -9.98
CA GLN A 356 19.36 -1.83 -10.69
C GLN A 356 19.09 -3.21 -10.08
N LEU A 357 20.14 -3.99 -9.84
CA LEU A 357 20.01 -5.33 -9.26
C LEU A 357 19.48 -5.32 -7.83
N SER A 358 19.80 -4.29 -7.03
CA SER A 358 19.20 -4.10 -5.71
C SER A 358 17.67 -3.95 -5.78
N VAL A 359 17.17 -3.10 -6.69
CA VAL A 359 15.73 -2.92 -6.91
C VAL A 359 15.08 -4.23 -7.36
N VAL A 360 15.68 -4.93 -8.32
CA VAL A 360 15.20 -6.24 -8.80
C VAL A 360 15.13 -7.24 -7.65
N GLY A 361 16.12 -7.28 -6.78
CA GLY A 361 16.15 -8.14 -5.60
C GLY A 361 14.97 -7.87 -4.65
N ILE A 362 14.75 -6.60 -4.28
CA ILE A 362 13.66 -6.20 -3.38
C ILE A 362 12.29 -6.55 -4.00
N VAL A 363 12.10 -6.26 -5.29
CA VAL A 363 10.87 -6.57 -6.02
C VAL A 363 10.61 -8.07 -6.07
N LYS A 364 11.64 -8.89 -6.37
CA LYS A 364 11.53 -10.36 -6.39
C LYS A 364 11.12 -10.92 -5.03
N VAL A 365 11.67 -10.39 -3.95
CA VAL A 365 11.28 -10.78 -2.59
C VAL A 365 9.82 -10.42 -2.32
N ALA A 366 9.42 -9.18 -2.60
CA ALA A 366 8.06 -8.72 -2.37
C ALA A 366 7.00 -9.56 -3.11
N VAL A 367 7.22 -9.87 -4.39
CA VAL A 367 6.28 -10.69 -5.18
C VAL A 367 6.22 -12.14 -4.68
N ARG A 368 7.35 -12.72 -4.29
CA ARG A 368 7.40 -14.09 -3.77
C ARG A 368 6.70 -14.22 -2.42
N SER A 369 6.91 -13.27 -1.51
CA SER A 369 6.28 -13.29 -0.17
C SER A 369 4.75 -13.28 -0.23
N LEU A 370 4.15 -12.67 -1.26
CA LEU A 370 2.70 -12.63 -1.44
C LEU A 370 2.12 -13.92 -2.00
N SER A 371 2.87 -14.61 -2.84
CA SER A 371 2.43 -15.89 -3.42
C SER A 371 2.41 -17.02 -2.38
N MET A 372 3.18 -16.88 -1.30
CA MET A 372 3.23 -17.86 -0.21
C MET A 372 1.97 -17.87 0.67
N SER A 373 1.23 -16.76 0.77
CA SER A 373 0.00 -16.68 1.56
C SER A 373 -1.26 -17.19 0.82
N ALA A 374 -1.14 -17.48 -0.48
CA ALA A 374 -2.20 -18.07 -1.30
C ALA A 374 -2.11 -19.61 -1.40
N GLY A 375 -0.99 -20.20 -1.00
CA GLY A 375 -0.80 -21.65 -0.96
C GLY A 375 -1.38 -22.24 0.33
N SER A 376 -2.69 -22.42 0.39
CA SER A 376 -3.29 -23.25 1.45
C SER A 376 -2.73 -24.67 1.34
N SER A 377 -2.08 -25.11 2.42
CA SER A 377 -1.87 -26.48 2.84
C SER A 377 -2.85 -27.47 2.22
N LYS A 378 -2.40 -28.25 1.24
CA LYS A 378 -3.01 -29.56 0.97
C LYS A 378 -2.24 -30.54 1.85
N ARG A 379 -2.85 -30.87 3.00
CA ARG A 379 -2.52 -32.06 3.76
C ARG A 379 -2.96 -33.30 2.99
#